data_AF-A0A529VV04-F1
#
_entry.id   AF-A0A529VV04-F1
#
_cell.length_a   1.000
_cell.length_b   1.000
_cell.length_c   1.000
_cell.angle_alpha   90.00
_cell.angle_beta   90.00
_cell.angle_gamma   90.00
#
_symmetry.space_group_name_H-M   'P 1'
#
loop_
_entity.id
_entity.type
_entity.pdbx_description
1 polymer ?
#
loop_
_entity_poly.entity_id
_entity_poly.type
_entity_poly.pdbx_seq_one_letter_code
_entity_poly.pdbx_strand_id
1 'polypeptide(L)'
;MTADVLSALLQVCAGERLVDVRDRALLLMAFGSGGRRRSEVATLRIEHLVEQDPVATDPKNPDSPLLPCMRLNLSRTKTTEADDDAFVLLVGRPVVMIKEWLERAQIVDGAVFRAIDRWGHLERKALTPQAVNLILKRRVA
;
A
#
# COMPACT_ATOMS: atom_id res chain seq x y z
N MET A 1 4.74 -2.96 20.45
CA MET A 1 3.81 -1.83 20.64
C MET A 1 3.14 -1.40 19.33
N THR A 2 3.84 -0.97 18.27
CA THR A 2 3.18 -0.62 16.98
C THR A 2 2.87 -1.82 16.07
N ALA A 3 3.73 -2.85 16.07
CA ALA A 3 3.51 -4.08 15.31
C ALA A 3 2.27 -4.87 15.76
N ASP A 4 1.93 -4.79 17.05
CA ASP A 4 0.78 -5.48 17.65
C ASP A 4 -0.54 -4.85 17.20
N VAL A 5 -0.59 -3.50 17.15
CA VAL A 5 -1.74 -2.75 16.62
C VAL A 5 -1.93 -3.01 15.13
N LEU A 6 -0.85 -3.03 14.34
CA LEU A 6 -0.95 -3.38 12.91
C LEU A 6 -1.49 -4.80 12.73
N SER A 7 -1.01 -5.76 13.52
CA SER A 7 -1.46 -7.15 13.44
C SER A 7 -2.95 -7.27 13.75
N ALA A 8 -3.44 -6.58 14.77
CA ALA A 8 -4.87 -6.51 15.09
C ALA A 8 -5.70 -5.89 13.95
N LEU A 9 -5.22 -4.78 13.35
CA LEU A 9 -5.90 -4.14 12.22
C LEU A 9 -5.99 -5.04 10.99
N LEU A 10 -4.95 -5.83 10.74
CA LEU A 10 -4.93 -6.78 9.62
C LEU A 10 -5.88 -7.96 9.85
N GLN A 11 -6.06 -8.41 11.11
CA GLN A 11 -7.08 -9.41 11.44
C GLN A 11 -8.49 -8.88 11.18
N VAL A 12 -8.78 -7.61 11.48
CA VAL A 12 -10.07 -6.97 11.17
C VAL A 12 -10.30 -6.82 9.66
N CYS A 13 -9.24 -6.81 8.87
CA CYS A 13 -9.30 -6.79 7.41
C CYS A 13 -9.21 -8.19 6.78
N ALA A 14 -9.36 -9.29 7.54
CA ALA A 14 -9.19 -10.67 7.06
C ALA A 14 -10.30 -11.15 6.09
N GLY A 15 -11.34 -10.35 5.86
CA GLY A 15 -12.40 -10.68 4.90
C GLY A 15 -11.94 -10.67 3.44
N GLU A 16 -12.73 -11.32 2.59
CA GLU A 16 -12.45 -11.48 1.15
C GLU A 16 -13.20 -10.47 0.26
N ARG A 17 -14.01 -9.58 0.85
CA ARG A 17 -14.69 -8.53 0.08
C ARG A 17 -13.64 -7.56 -0.47
N LEU A 18 -13.93 -6.96 -1.62
CA LEU A 18 -13.04 -6.01 -2.27
C LEU A 18 -12.58 -4.86 -1.34
N VAL A 19 -13.47 -4.42 -0.44
CA VAL A 19 -13.17 -3.37 0.55
C VAL A 19 -12.16 -3.83 1.62
N ASP A 20 -12.22 -5.10 2.02
CA ASP A 20 -11.33 -5.68 3.03
C ASP A 20 -9.92 -5.85 2.45
N VAL A 21 -9.82 -6.32 1.20
CA VAL A 21 -8.55 -6.42 0.46
C VAL A 21 -7.93 -5.04 0.27
N ARG A 22 -8.71 -4.04 -0.16
CA ARG A 22 -8.25 -2.65 -0.32
C ARG A 22 -7.66 -2.12 0.98
N ASP A 23 -8.42 -2.23 2.07
CA ASP A 23 -8.06 -1.62 3.35
C ASP A 23 -6.81 -2.31 3.92
N ARG A 24 -6.69 -3.64 3.75
CA ARG A 24 -5.50 -4.42 4.13
C ARG A 24 -4.25 -3.98 3.35
N ALA A 25 -4.36 -3.87 2.03
CA ALA A 25 -3.27 -3.42 1.16
C ALA A 25 -2.86 -1.98 1.48
N LEU A 26 -3.83 -1.10 1.73
CA LEU A 26 -3.60 0.29 2.12
C LEU A 26 -2.82 0.37 3.43
N LEU A 27 -3.24 -0.36 4.46
CA LEU A 27 -2.60 -0.37 5.78
C LEU A 27 -1.16 -0.89 5.70
N LEU A 28 -0.95 -2.02 5.03
CA LEU A 28 0.37 -2.63 4.90
C LEU A 28 1.31 -1.81 4.04
N MET A 29 0.83 -1.20 2.95
CA MET A 29 1.63 -0.29 2.14
C MET A 29 2.04 0.93 2.98
N ALA A 30 1.10 1.59 3.64
CA ALA A 30 1.37 2.80 4.42
C ALA A 30 2.37 2.54 5.57
N PHE A 31 2.27 1.39 6.23
CA PHE A 31 3.22 1.00 7.27
C PHE A 31 4.57 0.56 6.70
N GLY A 32 4.57 -0.32 5.69
CA GLY A 32 5.77 -0.87 5.07
C GLY A 32 6.65 0.16 4.36
N SER A 33 6.07 1.30 3.96
CA SER A 33 6.78 2.43 3.35
C SER A 33 7.30 3.46 4.36
N GLY A 34 7.25 3.16 5.67
CA GLY A 34 7.76 4.01 6.75
C GLY A 34 6.74 4.96 7.37
N GLY A 35 5.44 4.69 7.28
CA GLY A 35 4.40 5.50 7.93
C GLY A 35 3.94 6.70 7.10
N ARG A 36 3.46 6.45 5.87
CA ARG A 36 3.06 7.51 4.93
C ARG A 36 1.90 8.35 5.42
N ARG A 37 1.92 9.65 5.07
CA ARG A 37 0.80 10.56 5.30
C ARG A 37 -0.39 10.10 4.46
N ARG A 38 -1.60 10.31 5.00
CA ARG A 38 -2.87 10.00 4.33
C ARG A 38 -2.97 10.62 2.93
N SER A 39 -2.40 11.81 2.72
CA SER A 39 -2.35 12.46 1.42
C SER A 39 -1.47 11.72 0.43
N GLU A 40 -0.29 11.24 0.85
CA GLU A 40 0.61 10.45 0.01
C GLU A 40 -0.04 9.13 -0.42
N VAL A 41 -0.74 8.46 0.51
CA VAL A 41 -1.49 7.22 0.23
C VAL A 41 -2.63 7.49 -0.76
N ALA A 42 -3.39 8.57 -0.56
CA ALA A 42 -4.52 8.96 -1.41
C ALA A 42 -4.09 9.34 -2.84
N THR A 43 -2.89 9.91 -2.99
CA THR A 43 -2.34 10.29 -4.30
C THR A 43 -1.42 9.23 -4.89
N LEU A 44 -1.35 8.02 -4.31
CA LEU A 44 -0.50 6.96 -4.84
C LEU A 44 -1.02 6.48 -6.20
N ARG A 45 -0.10 6.37 -7.16
CA ARG A 45 -0.40 5.98 -8.54
C ARG A 45 0.43 4.78 -8.97
N ILE A 46 -0.06 4.03 -9.95
CA ILE A 46 0.59 2.82 -10.47
C ILE A 46 1.99 3.15 -10.98
N GLU A 47 2.17 4.28 -11.64
CA GLU A 47 3.47 4.76 -12.13
C GLU A 47 4.52 5.00 -11.04
N HIS A 48 4.12 5.08 -9.77
CA HIS A 48 5.05 5.19 -8.65
C HIS A 48 5.53 3.82 -8.14
N LEU A 49 4.87 2.73 -8.56
CA LEU A 49 5.19 1.37 -8.15
C LEU A 49 6.04 0.70 -9.22
N VAL A 50 7.29 0.41 -8.88
CA VAL A 50 8.25 -0.23 -9.78
C VAL A 50 8.59 -1.60 -9.21
N GLU A 51 8.25 -2.67 -9.93
CA GLU A 51 8.66 -4.02 -9.54
C GLU A 51 10.18 -4.14 -9.54
N GLN A 52 10.72 -4.88 -8.58
CA GLN A 52 12.15 -5.12 -8.42
C GLN A 52 12.39 -6.62 -8.26
N ASP A 53 13.63 -7.04 -8.46
CA ASP A 53 14.02 -8.42 -8.21
C ASP A 53 13.74 -8.81 -6.75
N PRO A 54 13.22 -10.02 -6.51
CA PRO A 54 13.03 -10.53 -5.16
C PRO A 54 14.34 -10.51 -4.36
N VAL A 55 14.23 -10.22 -3.06
CA VAL A 55 15.38 -10.10 -2.15
C VAL A 55 15.39 -11.24 -1.15
N ALA A 56 16.57 -11.74 -0.80
CA ALA A 56 16.73 -12.79 0.22
C ALA A 56 16.20 -12.32 1.57
N THR A 57 15.46 -13.19 2.27
CA THR A 57 14.94 -12.89 3.62
C THR A 57 16.09 -12.66 4.61
N ASP A 58 17.17 -13.43 4.48
CA ASP A 58 18.40 -13.26 5.23
C ASP A 58 19.54 -12.88 4.28
N PRO A 59 20.04 -11.62 4.32
CA PRO A 59 21.15 -11.18 3.48
C PRO A 59 22.44 -11.97 3.66
N LYS A 60 22.60 -12.67 4.78
CA LYS A 60 23.79 -13.49 5.07
C LYS A 60 23.66 -14.93 4.56
N ASN A 61 22.45 -15.33 4.14
CA ASN A 61 22.16 -16.66 3.63
C ASN A 61 21.52 -16.55 2.23
N PRO A 62 22.31 -16.69 1.15
CA PRO A 62 21.81 -16.64 -0.23
C PRO A 62 20.74 -17.69 -0.54
N ASP A 63 20.72 -18.82 0.19
CA ASP A 63 19.73 -19.88 0.02
C ASP A 63 18.43 -19.62 0.80
N SER A 64 18.34 -18.50 1.52
CA SER A 64 17.11 -18.13 2.23
C SER A 64 15.98 -17.81 1.25
N PRO A 65 14.71 -18.03 1.65
CA PRO A 65 13.57 -17.75 0.78
C PRO A 65 13.60 -16.29 0.27
N LEU A 66 13.29 -16.11 -1.00
CA LEU A 66 13.18 -14.80 -1.61
C LEU A 66 11.83 -14.15 -1.27
N LEU A 67 11.86 -12.86 -0.94
CA LEU A 67 10.69 -12.04 -0.72
C LEU A 67 10.45 -11.12 -1.90
N PRO A 68 9.19 -10.93 -2.32
CA PRO A 68 8.87 -9.97 -3.37
C PRO A 68 9.30 -8.57 -2.95
N CYS A 69 9.84 -7.82 -3.90
CA CYS A 69 10.36 -6.47 -3.70
C CYS A 69 9.68 -5.49 -4.66
N MET A 70 9.41 -4.28 -4.19
CA MET A 70 8.84 -3.21 -4.99
C MET A 70 9.42 -1.88 -4.55
N ARG A 71 9.91 -1.09 -5.50
CA ARG A 71 10.31 0.29 -5.28
C ARG A 71 9.09 1.19 -5.37
N LEU A 72 8.89 2.01 -4.35
CA LEU A 72 7.89 3.07 -4.32
C LEU A 72 8.59 4.41 -4.50
N ASN A 73 8.39 5.03 -5.66
CA ASN A 73 8.88 6.38 -5.94
C ASN A 73 8.05 7.41 -5.17
N LEU A 74 8.71 8.35 -4.51
CA LEU A 74 8.06 9.35 -3.67
C LEU A 74 7.85 10.62 -4.48
N SER A 75 6.61 10.86 -4.92
CA SER A 75 6.26 12.13 -5.57
C SER A 75 6.32 13.30 -4.57
N ARG A 76 7.03 14.37 -4.95
CA ARG A 76 7.32 15.57 -4.14
C ARG A 76 6.07 16.25 -3.54
N THR A 77 6.18 16.71 -2.29
CA THR A 77 5.44 17.88 -1.78
C THR A 77 6.30 19.14 -1.94
N LYS A 78 5.75 20.13 -2.65
CA LYS A 78 6.18 21.52 -2.85
C LYS A 78 7.12 22.12 -1.78
N THR A 79 8.45 22.12 -2.04
CA THR A 79 9.45 23.21 -1.86
C THR A 79 10.89 22.66 -2.04
N THR A 80 11.76 23.47 -2.65
CA THR A 80 13.23 23.36 -2.79
C THR A 80 13.81 22.25 -3.69
N GLU A 81 14.39 22.70 -4.82
CA GLU A 81 15.59 22.18 -5.52
C GLU A 81 16.50 21.40 -4.54
N ALA A 82 16.97 20.18 -4.71
CA ALA A 82 17.04 19.20 -5.77
C ALA A 82 17.11 17.82 -5.07
N ASP A 83 16.23 16.88 -5.40
CA ASP A 83 16.46 15.43 -5.25
C ASP A 83 15.29 14.70 -5.96
N ASP A 84 15.47 14.41 -7.24
CA ASP A 84 14.43 13.78 -8.09
C ASP A 84 14.29 12.26 -7.85
N ASP A 85 15.03 11.69 -6.89
CA ASP A 85 15.20 10.24 -6.75
C ASP A 85 14.74 9.65 -5.42
N ALA A 86 13.98 10.36 -4.59
CA ALA A 86 13.54 9.81 -3.31
C ALA A 86 12.63 8.57 -3.50
N PHE A 87 13.05 7.42 -2.99
CA PHE A 87 12.28 6.17 -3.03
C PHE A 87 12.34 5.40 -1.71
N VAL A 88 11.41 4.47 -1.53
CA VAL A 88 11.49 3.44 -0.49
C VAL A 88 11.31 2.06 -1.10
N LEU A 89 11.87 1.05 -0.45
CA LEU A 89 11.66 -0.35 -0.80
C LEU A 89 10.57 -0.95 0.09
N LEU A 90 9.60 -1.58 -0.55
CA LEU A 90 8.62 -2.46 0.06
C LEU A 90 9.09 -3.89 -0.15
N VAL A 91 9.11 -4.69 0.91
CA VAL A 91 9.58 -6.09 0.86
C VAL A 91 8.57 -7.01 1.55
N GLY A 92 8.27 -8.15 0.94
CA GLY A 92 7.43 -9.18 1.52
C GLY A 92 5.94 -8.81 1.55
N ARG A 93 5.32 -8.90 2.73
CA ARG A 93 3.85 -8.80 2.89
C ARG A 93 3.21 -7.55 2.28
N PRO A 94 3.77 -6.33 2.39
CA PRO A 94 3.21 -5.16 1.71
C PRO A 94 3.14 -5.31 0.19
N VAL A 95 4.17 -5.90 -0.42
CA VAL A 95 4.20 -6.12 -1.87
C VAL A 95 3.13 -7.13 -2.29
N VAL A 96 3.01 -8.24 -1.55
CA VAL A 96 1.98 -9.27 -1.82
C VAL A 96 0.58 -8.66 -1.79
N MET A 97 0.27 -7.85 -0.78
CA MET A 97 -1.07 -7.27 -0.62
C MET A 97 -1.38 -6.18 -1.63
N ILE A 98 -0.37 -5.38 -2.04
CA ILE A 98 -0.55 -4.44 -3.15
C ILE A 98 -0.85 -5.19 -4.43
N LYS A 99 -0.07 -6.24 -4.77
CA LYS A 99 -0.31 -7.04 -5.98
C LYS A 99 -1.70 -7.68 -5.97
N GLU A 100 -2.09 -8.28 -4.85
CA GLU A 100 -3.43 -8.86 -4.67
C GLU A 100 -4.54 -7.83 -4.86
N TRP A 101 -4.39 -6.63 -4.30
CA TRP A 101 -5.33 -5.55 -4.50
C TRP A 101 -5.45 -5.12 -5.97
N LEU A 102 -4.32 -4.89 -6.64
CA LEU A 102 -4.29 -4.46 -8.04
C LEU A 102 -4.93 -5.51 -8.95
N GLU A 103 -4.65 -6.79 -8.70
CA GLU A 103 -5.23 -7.91 -9.42
C GLU A 103 -6.74 -8.00 -9.20
N ARG A 104 -7.22 -8.04 -7.95
CA ARG A 104 -8.66 -8.16 -7.68
C ARG A 104 -9.47 -6.94 -8.13
N ALA A 105 -8.87 -5.76 -8.08
CA ALA A 105 -9.49 -4.52 -8.52
C ALA A 105 -9.32 -4.26 -10.03
N GLN A 106 -8.54 -5.08 -10.74
CA GLN A 106 -8.21 -4.93 -12.16
C GLN A 106 -7.67 -3.52 -12.48
N ILE A 107 -6.79 -3.01 -11.62
CA ILE A 107 -6.18 -1.68 -11.76
C ILE A 107 -4.84 -1.81 -12.46
N VAL A 108 -4.76 -1.32 -13.70
CA VAL A 108 -3.54 -1.33 -14.52
C VAL A 108 -2.88 0.04 -14.67
N ASP A 109 -3.60 1.13 -14.34
CA ASP A 109 -3.11 2.50 -14.45
C ASP A 109 -3.73 3.43 -13.40
N GLY A 110 -3.17 4.63 -13.27
CA GLY A 110 -3.76 5.71 -12.49
C GLY A 110 -3.72 5.47 -10.99
N ALA A 111 -4.79 5.85 -10.27
CA ALA A 111 -4.82 5.78 -8.82
C ALA A 111 -4.85 4.32 -8.31
N VAL A 112 -3.92 4.00 -7.40
CA VAL A 112 -3.83 2.67 -6.76
C VAL A 112 -5.02 2.44 -5.87
N PHE A 113 -5.32 3.37 -4.95
CA PHE A 113 -6.45 3.23 -4.04
C PHE A 113 -7.63 4.05 -4.54
N ARG A 114 -8.68 3.34 -4.96
CA ARG A 114 -9.91 3.92 -5.49
C ARG A 114 -11.07 3.75 -4.51
N ALA A 115 -12.07 4.63 -4.62
CA ALA A 115 -13.29 4.50 -3.84
C ALA A 115 -14.06 3.24 -4.23
N ILE A 116 -14.79 2.68 -3.26
CA ILE A 116 -15.71 1.56 -3.48
C ILE A 116 -17.07 2.04 -2.98
N ASP A 117 -18.10 1.93 -3.82
CA ASP A 117 -19.44 2.37 -3.50
C ASP A 117 -20.11 1.45 -2.45
N ARG A 118 -21.32 1.80 -2.03
CA ARG A 118 -22.08 1.00 -1.03
C ARG A 118 -22.50 -0.39 -1.52
N TRP A 119 -22.43 -0.62 -2.83
CA TRP A 119 -22.79 -1.88 -3.49
C TRP A 119 -21.57 -2.76 -3.76
N GLY A 120 -20.36 -2.27 -3.47
CA GLY A 120 -19.12 -3.00 -3.66
C GLY A 120 -18.44 -2.74 -5.01
N HIS A 121 -18.93 -1.81 -5.82
CA HIS A 121 -18.32 -1.47 -7.11
C HIS A 121 -17.15 -0.52 -6.95
N LEU A 122 -16.08 -0.80 -7.69
CA LEU A 122 -14.91 0.06 -7.77
C LEU A 122 -15.21 1.32 -8.58
N GLU A 123 -14.98 2.48 -7.99
CA GLU A 123 -15.07 3.75 -8.70
C GLU A 123 -13.77 4.07 -9.45
N ARG A 124 -13.86 4.94 -10.47
CA ARG A 124 -12.66 5.48 -11.15
C ARG A 124 -11.90 6.49 -10.30
N LYS A 125 -12.56 7.07 -9.29
CA LYS A 125 -12.02 8.14 -8.46
C LYS A 125 -11.04 7.60 -7.42
N ALA A 126 -9.90 8.27 -7.27
CA ALA A 126 -8.97 8.03 -6.18
C ALA A 126 -9.64 8.26 -4.81
N LEU A 127 -9.17 7.54 -3.79
CA LEU A 127 -9.52 7.88 -2.40
C LEU A 127 -9.06 9.31 -2.09
N THR A 128 -9.84 10.01 -1.27
CA THR A 128 -9.41 11.29 -0.70
C THR A 128 -8.63 11.06 0.60
N PRO A 129 -7.79 12.00 1.05
CA PRO A 129 -7.10 11.89 2.35
C PRO A 129 -8.08 11.71 3.52
N GLN A 130 -9.28 12.30 3.41
CA GLN A 130 -10.36 12.12 4.38
C GLN A 130 -10.94 10.70 4.33
N ALA A 131 -11.14 10.12 3.14
CA ALA A 131 -11.60 8.74 3.01
C ALA A 131 -10.61 7.75 3.64
N VAL A 132 -9.30 7.96 3.41
CA VAL A 132 -8.24 7.18 4.07
C VAL A 132 -8.37 7.27 5.60
N ASN A 133 -8.57 8.47 6.16
CA ASN A 133 -8.78 8.66 7.59
C ASN A 133 -10.00 7.89 8.13
N LEU A 134 -11.11 7.91 7.40
CA LEU A 134 -12.33 7.21 7.80
C LEU A 134 -12.17 5.69 7.77
N ILE A 135 -11.43 5.15 6.79
CA ILE A 135 -11.06 3.74 6.73
C ILE A 135 -10.26 3.35 7.97
N LEU A 136 -9.20 4.12 8.31
CA LEU A 136 -8.38 3.86 9.48
C LEU A 136 -9.24 3.84 10.76
N LYS A 137 -10.07 4.87 10.97
CA LYS A 137 -10.95 4.94 12.15
C LYS A 137 -11.92 3.76 12.23
N ARG A 138 -12.48 3.32 11.10
CA ARG A 138 -13.43 2.20 11.06
C ARG A 138 -12.76 0.86 11.40
N ARG A 139 -11.50 0.66 11.02
CA ARG A 139 -10.78 -0.61 11.26
C ARG A 139 -10.15 -0.69 12.65
N VAL A 140 -9.91 0.46 13.29
CA VAL A 140 -9.40 0.55 14.67
C VAL A 140 -10.51 0.44 15.72
N ALA A 141 -11.77 0.68 15.34
CA ALA A 141 -12.95 0.56 16.20
C ALA A 141 -13.37 -0.90 16.35
#